data_AF-D3VRP1-F1
#
_entry.id   AF-D3VRP1-F1
#
_cell.length_a   1.000
_cell.length_b   1.000
_cell.length_c   1.000
_cell.angle_alpha   90.00
_cell.angle_beta   90.00
_cell.angle_gamma   90.00
#
_symmetry.space_group_name_H-M   'P 1'
#
loop_
_entity.id
_entity.type
_entity.pdbx_description
1 polymer ?
#
loop_
_entity_poly.entity_id
_entity_poly.type
_entity_poly.pdbx_seq_one_letter_code
_entity_poly.pdbx_strand_id
1 'polypeptide(L)'
;MKIKRIIFSDVDGTICSFPDKRENPETRKSILEAVENDNITLVLNTGNPPLPKMLKMAHELKAKYIIAANGSAILDIESKEYLYESELSSDIVSAVLDIIKKYDESACFFGKNGYYMVTSNQKVKDFLTEFFEFPGWLDEDEKIISNIFKIEIYPNPENKEKIVADIHNLSIQADLAVMGMHMELTAPGVNKGTGALWLCNHLDADPNYCMSIGDSNNDLTMLKAIGFSYAMDNSPKSVKEVAKYYTSDVMQNGLGEAIQDYIFRTKFDILRQANEDKLEKQKIKEAKNAFYRAKAQEK
;
A
#
# COMPACT_ATOMS: atom_id res chain seq x y z
N MET A 1 11.20 8.16 -20.73
CA MET A 1 10.16 8.41 -19.70
C MET A 1 10.81 9.17 -18.57
N LYS A 2 10.28 10.30 -18.12
CA LYS A 2 10.91 11.10 -17.04
C LYS A 2 10.89 10.29 -15.74
N ILE A 3 11.99 10.26 -14.99
CA ILE A 3 12.07 9.61 -13.68
C ILE A 3 11.09 10.31 -12.74
N LYS A 4 10.15 9.54 -12.19
CA LYS A 4 9.18 9.97 -11.20
C LYS A 4 9.56 9.31 -9.88
N ARG A 5 9.80 10.13 -8.84
CA ARG A 5 10.10 9.62 -7.51
C ARG A 5 8.79 9.38 -6.76
N ILE A 6 8.48 8.12 -6.50
CA ILE A 6 7.32 7.68 -5.72
C ILE A 6 7.84 6.93 -4.50
N ILE A 7 7.24 7.17 -3.33
CA ILE A 7 7.51 6.44 -2.09
C ILE A 7 6.26 5.68 -1.70
N PHE A 8 6.37 4.35 -1.66
CA PHE A 8 5.38 3.44 -1.10
C PHE A 8 5.77 3.10 0.33
N SER A 9 5.13 3.76 1.30
CA SER A 9 5.41 3.52 2.72
C SER A 9 4.31 2.69 3.33
N ASP A 10 4.69 1.62 4.02
CA ASP A 10 3.82 1.06 5.05
C ASP A 10 3.54 2.09 6.16
N VAL A 11 2.51 1.82 6.97
CA VAL A 11 2.03 2.70 8.04
C VAL A 11 2.41 2.14 9.42
N ASP A 12 1.83 1.01 9.81
CA ASP A 12 1.92 0.46 11.16
C ASP A 12 3.24 -0.32 11.33
N GLY A 13 4.18 0.24 12.10
CA GLY A 13 5.55 -0.26 12.23
C GLY A 13 6.57 0.50 11.37
N THR A 14 6.12 1.47 10.56
CA THR A 14 6.97 2.22 9.61
C THR A 14 6.82 3.73 9.72
N ILE A 15 5.59 4.28 9.58
CA ILE A 15 5.30 5.71 9.82
C ILE A 15 5.02 5.96 11.30
N CYS A 16 4.25 5.07 11.92
CA CYS A 16 3.97 5.06 13.35
C CYS A 16 4.37 3.71 13.95
N SER A 17 4.66 3.67 15.24
CA SER A 17 4.96 2.42 15.93
C SER A 17 3.73 1.54 16.05
N PHE A 18 3.96 0.23 16.20
CA PHE A 18 2.89 -0.73 16.47
C PHE A 18 3.25 -1.53 17.73
N PRO A 19 2.30 -1.80 18.66
CA PRO A 19 0.85 -1.50 18.58
C PRO A 19 0.43 -0.15 19.19
N ASP A 20 1.36 0.63 19.77
CA ASP A 20 1.07 1.86 20.51
C ASP A 20 0.86 3.11 19.64
N LYS A 21 1.03 3.00 18.31
CA LYS A 21 0.68 4.02 17.31
C LYS A 21 1.34 5.38 17.52
N ARG A 22 2.53 5.42 18.13
CA ARG A 22 3.28 6.66 18.33
C ARG A 22 3.99 7.06 17.05
N GLU A 23 4.07 8.37 16.81
CA GLU A 23 4.80 8.92 15.68
C GLU A 23 6.07 9.64 16.17
N ASN A 24 7.12 9.61 15.34
CA ASN A 24 8.28 10.47 15.52
C ASN A 24 8.09 11.79 14.73
N PRO A 25 8.13 12.97 15.38
CA PRO A 25 7.97 14.26 14.70
C PRO A 25 8.99 14.51 13.58
N GLU A 26 10.23 14.04 13.71
CA GLU A 26 11.27 14.20 12.68
C GLU A 26 10.96 13.37 11.43
N THR A 27 10.27 12.23 11.58
CA THR A 27 9.81 11.42 10.44
C THR A 27 8.76 12.16 9.64
N ARG A 28 7.76 12.70 10.33
CA ARG A 28 6.72 13.54 9.71
C ARG A 28 7.34 14.74 8.98
N LYS A 29 8.31 15.41 9.60
CA LYS A 29 9.04 16.51 8.97
C LYS A 29 9.79 16.06 7.72
N SER A 30 10.52 14.95 7.79
CA SER A 30 11.29 14.40 6.66
C SER A 30 10.38 14.05 5.47
N ILE A 31 9.21 13.47 5.74
CA ILE A 31 8.20 13.17 4.72
C ILE A 31 7.71 14.46 4.05
N LEU A 32 7.31 15.46 4.84
CA LEU A 32 6.79 16.71 4.32
C LEU A 32 7.84 17.48 3.50
N GLU A 33 9.08 17.55 3.98
CA GLU A 33 10.18 18.17 3.24
C GLU A 33 10.43 17.46 1.91
N ALA A 34 10.37 16.13 1.87
CA ALA A 34 10.53 15.36 0.65
C ALA A 34 9.37 15.58 -0.36
N VAL A 35 8.13 15.62 0.13
CA VAL A 35 6.97 15.91 -0.73
C VAL A 35 7.04 17.33 -1.29
N GLU A 36 7.38 18.33 -0.47
CA GLU A 36 7.36 19.74 -0.85
C GLU A 36 8.57 20.17 -1.70
N ASN A 37 9.77 19.74 -1.32
CA ASN A 37 11.01 20.27 -1.90
C ASN A 37 11.59 19.36 -2.99
N ASP A 38 11.25 18.06 -2.95
CA ASP A 38 11.81 17.06 -3.85
C ASP A 38 10.81 16.54 -4.89
N ASN A 39 9.59 17.08 -4.94
CA ASN A 39 8.56 16.65 -5.89
C ASN A 39 8.35 15.11 -5.84
N ILE A 40 8.32 14.57 -4.62
CA ILE A 40 8.09 13.16 -4.35
C ILE A 40 6.59 12.92 -4.20
N THR A 41 6.09 11.88 -4.85
CA THR A 41 4.73 11.39 -4.62
C THR A 41 4.76 10.38 -3.47
N LEU A 42 4.19 10.76 -2.32
CA LEU A 42 3.99 9.83 -1.21
C LEU A 42 2.72 9.00 -1.42
N VAL A 43 2.82 7.70 -1.17
CA VAL A 43 1.74 6.73 -1.21
C VAL A 43 1.75 5.95 0.10
N LEU A 44 0.64 5.96 0.82
CA LEU A 44 0.47 5.06 1.97
C LEU A 44 0.08 3.67 1.42
N ASN A 45 0.83 2.64 1.77
CA ASN A 45 0.61 1.26 1.31
C ASN A 45 0.35 0.33 2.50
N THR A 46 -0.91 0.16 2.86
CA THR A 46 -1.32 -0.41 4.14
C THR A 46 -2.27 -1.60 3.97
N GLY A 47 -2.25 -2.48 4.97
CA GLY A 47 -3.28 -3.51 5.13
C GLY A 47 -4.63 -2.95 5.54
N ASN A 48 -4.68 -1.77 6.16
CA ASN A 48 -5.94 -1.15 6.58
C ASN A 48 -6.79 -0.75 5.35
N PRO A 49 -8.13 -0.75 5.46
CA PRO A 49 -8.96 -0.04 4.50
C PRO A 49 -8.80 1.49 4.71
N PRO A 50 -9.35 2.33 3.81
CA PRO A 50 -9.31 3.79 3.96
C PRO A 50 -10.25 4.28 5.09
N LEU A 51 -9.92 3.90 6.33
CA LEU A 51 -10.56 4.34 7.55
C LEU A 51 -10.32 5.84 7.77
N PRO A 52 -11.16 6.52 8.57
CA PRO A 52 -10.96 7.93 8.90
C PRO A 52 -9.54 8.26 9.40
N LYS A 53 -8.92 7.37 10.19
CA LYS A 53 -7.53 7.51 10.64
C LYS A 53 -6.51 7.54 9.49
N MET A 54 -6.67 6.67 8.49
CA MET A 54 -5.77 6.58 7.32
C MET A 54 -5.95 7.79 6.40
N LEU A 55 -7.19 8.22 6.19
CA LEU A 55 -7.50 9.42 5.42
C LEU A 55 -6.92 10.67 6.08
N LYS A 56 -7.07 10.80 7.41
CA LYS A 56 -6.48 11.89 8.18
C LYS A 56 -4.96 11.90 8.04
N MET A 57 -4.30 10.76 8.25
CA MET A 57 -2.84 10.64 8.09
C MET A 57 -2.39 11.01 6.67
N ALA A 58 -3.10 10.53 5.64
CA ALA A 58 -2.80 10.85 4.25
C ALA A 58 -2.88 12.36 3.98
N HIS A 59 -3.92 13.03 4.48
CA HIS A 59 -4.03 14.49 4.36
C HIS A 59 -2.91 15.24 5.08
N GLU A 60 -2.59 14.84 6.31
CA GLU A 60 -1.56 15.52 7.09
C GLU A 60 -0.14 15.31 6.55
N LEU A 61 0.14 14.14 5.95
CA LEU A 61 1.42 13.82 5.31
C LEU A 61 1.47 14.21 3.83
N LYS A 62 0.39 14.82 3.31
CA LYS A 62 0.24 15.17 1.88
C LYS A 62 0.46 13.97 0.95
N ALA A 63 0.04 12.77 1.40
CA ALA A 63 0.01 11.59 0.56
C ALA A 63 -0.99 11.78 -0.58
N LYS A 64 -0.56 11.41 -1.79
CA LYS A 64 -1.37 11.57 -3.01
C LYS A 64 -2.35 10.42 -3.19
N TYR A 65 -1.94 9.21 -2.76
CA TYR A 65 -2.70 7.98 -2.90
C TYR A 65 -2.63 7.14 -1.62
N ILE A 66 -3.65 6.30 -1.41
CA ILE A 66 -3.61 5.17 -0.48
C ILE A 66 -3.80 3.89 -1.29
N ILE A 67 -2.84 2.98 -1.20
CA ILE A 67 -3.02 1.57 -1.54
C ILE A 67 -3.52 0.89 -0.26
N ALA A 68 -4.80 0.54 -0.25
CA ALA A 68 -5.51 0.05 0.91
C ALA A 68 -5.79 -1.45 0.80
N ALA A 69 -6.14 -2.07 1.94
CA ALA A 69 -6.55 -3.47 2.00
C ALA A 69 -5.53 -4.41 1.32
N ASN A 70 -4.23 -4.21 1.58
CA ASN A 70 -3.13 -4.93 0.94
C ASN A 70 -3.14 -4.85 -0.60
N GLY A 71 -3.57 -3.74 -1.17
CA GLY A 71 -3.60 -3.56 -2.62
C GLY A 71 -4.93 -3.88 -3.30
N SER A 72 -5.95 -4.32 -2.55
CA SER A 72 -7.28 -4.55 -3.12
C SER A 72 -7.94 -3.26 -3.61
N ALA A 73 -7.54 -2.09 -3.10
CA ALA A 73 -8.08 -0.82 -3.56
C ALA A 73 -7.00 0.27 -3.59
N ILE A 74 -7.07 1.16 -4.58
CA ILE A 74 -6.17 2.32 -4.69
C ILE A 74 -7.02 3.57 -4.77
N LEU A 75 -6.96 4.39 -3.72
CA LEU A 75 -7.73 5.63 -3.57
C LEU A 75 -6.86 6.84 -3.91
N ASP A 76 -7.33 7.71 -4.78
CA ASP A 76 -6.78 9.06 -4.96
C ASP A 76 -7.40 9.99 -3.91
N ILE A 77 -6.53 10.65 -3.12
CA ILE A 77 -6.94 11.42 -1.95
C ILE A 77 -7.57 12.77 -2.33
N GLU A 78 -7.20 13.32 -3.48
CA GLU A 78 -7.69 14.60 -3.97
C GLU A 78 -9.08 14.45 -4.58
N SER A 79 -9.23 13.49 -5.50
CA SER A 79 -10.50 13.22 -6.18
C SER A 79 -11.49 12.41 -5.34
N LYS A 80 -10.99 11.65 -4.36
CA LYS A 80 -11.74 10.67 -3.54
C LYS A 80 -12.30 9.50 -4.35
N GLU A 81 -11.72 9.24 -5.51
CA GLU A 81 -12.11 8.13 -6.39
C GLU A 81 -11.16 6.95 -6.25
N TYR A 82 -11.70 5.74 -6.36
CA TYR A 82 -10.88 4.54 -6.49
C TYR A 82 -10.37 4.43 -7.92
N LEU A 83 -9.04 4.44 -8.08
CA LEU A 83 -8.37 4.22 -9.37
C LEU A 83 -8.32 2.73 -9.73
N TYR A 84 -8.30 1.88 -8.72
CA TYR A 84 -8.26 0.43 -8.84
C TYR A 84 -9.07 -0.20 -7.70
N GLU A 85 -9.77 -1.28 -8.04
CA GLU A 85 -10.58 -2.07 -7.13
C GLU A 85 -10.44 -3.54 -7.52
N SER A 86 -10.23 -4.40 -6.53
CA SER A 86 -10.22 -5.85 -6.66
C SER A 86 -11.04 -6.44 -5.54
N GLU A 87 -12.19 -6.99 -5.91
CA GLU A 87 -13.19 -7.49 -4.99
C GLU A 87 -13.14 -9.02 -4.93
N LEU A 88 -13.47 -9.56 -3.75
CA LEU A 88 -13.83 -10.96 -3.60
C LEU A 88 -15.16 -11.21 -4.30
N SER A 89 -15.30 -12.37 -4.95
CA SER A 89 -16.59 -12.76 -5.54
C SER A 89 -17.65 -12.93 -4.45
N SER A 90 -18.91 -12.65 -4.79
CA SER A 90 -20.04 -12.85 -3.89
C SER A 90 -20.12 -14.27 -3.34
N ASP A 91 -19.74 -15.26 -4.16
CA ASP A 91 -19.73 -16.67 -3.78
C ASP A 91 -18.69 -16.96 -2.68
N ILE A 92 -17.48 -16.37 -2.79
CA ILE A 92 -16.47 -16.46 -1.71
C ILE A 92 -16.98 -15.78 -0.46
N VAL A 93 -17.49 -14.55 -0.58
CA VAL A 93 -17.92 -13.76 0.58
C VAL A 93 -19.03 -14.50 1.33
N SER A 94 -20.01 -15.05 0.62
CA SER A 94 -21.08 -15.86 1.19
C SER A 94 -20.54 -17.13 1.87
N ALA A 95 -19.67 -17.88 1.18
CA ALA A 95 -19.13 -19.12 1.74
C ALA A 95 -18.27 -18.87 2.99
N VAL A 96 -17.48 -17.80 3.00
CA VAL A 96 -16.66 -17.40 4.16
C VAL A 96 -17.54 -16.94 5.30
N LEU A 97 -18.60 -16.18 5.03
CA LEU A 97 -19.60 -15.80 6.04
C LEU A 97 -20.25 -17.03 6.69
N ASP A 98 -20.62 -18.04 5.90
CA ASP A 98 -21.17 -19.29 6.40
C ASP A 98 -20.17 -20.06 7.28
N ILE A 99 -18.88 -20.06 6.91
CA ILE A 99 -17.80 -20.65 7.73
C ILE A 99 -17.67 -19.90 9.06
N ILE A 100 -17.64 -18.57 9.04
CA ILE A 100 -17.54 -17.75 10.26
C ILE A 100 -18.72 -18.03 11.20
N LYS A 101 -19.95 -18.09 10.66
CA LYS A 101 -21.16 -18.41 11.42
C LYS A 101 -21.17 -19.85 11.94
N LYS A 102 -20.68 -20.81 11.15
CA LYS A 102 -20.56 -22.22 11.55
C LYS A 102 -19.69 -22.41 12.79
N TYR A 103 -18.61 -21.64 12.92
CA TYR A 103 -17.68 -21.73 14.05
C TYR A 103 -17.92 -20.69 15.15
N ASP A 104 -18.94 -19.83 15.02
CA ASP A 104 -19.23 -18.72 15.95
C ASP A 104 -18.00 -17.81 16.19
N GLU A 105 -17.32 -17.45 15.10
CA GLU A 105 -16.10 -16.62 15.14
C GLU A 105 -16.36 -15.17 14.76
N SER A 106 -15.39 -14.31 15.06
CA SER A 106 -15.46 -12.88 14.71
C SER A 106 -14.73 -12.58 13.40
N ALA A 107 -15.28 -11.68 12.58
CA ALA A 107 -14.64 -11.21 11.37
C ALA A 107 -15.02 -9.76 11.02
N CYS A 108 -14.12 -9.07 10.33
CA CYS A 108 -14.33 -7.77 9.72
C CYS A 108 -14.32 -7.91 8.19
N PHE A 109 -15.34 -7.36 7.53
CA PHE A 109 -15.41 -7.32 6.07
C PHE A 109 -15.24 -5.89 5.63
N PHE A 110 -14.24 -5.64 4.81
CA PHE A 110 -13.92 -4.31 4.33
C PHE A 110 -14.35 -4.15 2.90
N GLY A 111 -15.37 -3.34 2.67
CA GLY A 111 -15.91 -3.09 1.36
C GLY A 111 -15.94 -1.63 0.95
N LYS A 112 -16.29 -1.40 -0.31
CA LYS A 112 -16.45 -0.07 -0.91
C LYS A 112 -17.54 0.75 -0.23
N ASN A 113 -18.67 0.10 0.08
CA ASN A 113 -19.88 0.73 0.58
C ASN A 113 -19.95 0.80 2.12
N GLY A 114 -18.94 0.25 2.81
CA GLY A 114 -18.88 0.24 4.26
C GLY A 114 -18.02 -0.89 4.81
N TYR A 115 -17.84 -0.86 6.13
CA TYR A 115 -17.09 -1.85 6.88
C TYR A 115 -18.05 -2.59 7.81
N TYR A 116 -18.03 -3.91 7.75
CA TYR A 116 -18.99 -4.77 8.44
C TYR A 116 -18.26 -5.59 9.50
N MET A 117 -18.94 -5.86 10.61
CA MET A 117 -18.42 -6.72 11.66
C MET A 117 -19.41 -7.84 11.95
N VAL A 118 -18.92 -9.07 11.87
CA VAL A 118 -19.64 -10.28 12.26
C VAL A 118 -19.04 -10.74 13.57
N THR A 119 -19.80 -10.71 14.66
CA THR A 119 -19.34 -11.18 15.97
C THR A 119 -20.51 -11.34 16.93
N SER A 120 -20.57 -12.47 17.64
CA SER A 120 -21.45 -12.68 18.80
C SER A 120 -20.80 -12.21 20.12
N ASN A 121 -19.50 -11.89 20.08
CA ASN A 121 -18.69 -11.58 21.25
C ASN A 121 -18.49 -10.06 21.41
N GLN A 122 -19.12 -9.49 22.45
CA GLN A 122 -19.02 -8.05 22.74
C GLN A 122 -17.59 -7.59 23.06
N LYS A 123 -16.77 -8.43 23.73
CA LYS A 123 -15.39 -8.06 24.05
C LYS A 123 -14.54 -7.93 22.78
N VAL A 124 -14.77 -8.81 21.80
CA VAL A 124 -14.10 -8.73 20.50
C VAL A 124 -14.58 -7.51 19.73
N LYS A 125 -15.89 -7.21 19.78
CA LYS A 125 -16.45 -5.98 19.18
C LYS A 125 -15.78 -4.72 19.74
N ASP A 126 -15.68 -4.62 21.06
CA ASP A 126 -15.07 -3.47 21.73
C ASP A 126 -13.58 -3.36 21.37
N PHE A 127 -12.85 -4.47 21.45
CA PHE A 127 -11.44 -4.54 21.11
C PHE A 127 -11.16 -4.13 19.65
N LEU A 128 -11.89 -4.68 18.68
CA LEU A 128 -11.71 -4.36 17.27
C LEU A 128 -12.14 -2.93 16.95
N THR A 129 -13.19 -2.43 17.59
CA THR A 129 -13.62 -1.03 17.47
C THR A 129 -12.52 -0.07 17.93
N GLU A 130 -11.89 -0.35 19.07
CA GLU A 130 -10.76 0.42 19.57
C GLU A 130 -9.51 0.26 18.70
N PHE A 131 -9.20 -0.97 18.29
CA PHE A 131 -8.03 -1.28 17.46
C PHE A 131 -8.07 -0.56 16.10
N PHE A 132 -9.21 -0.60 15.41
CA PHE A 132 -9.41 0.10 14.14
C PHE A 132 -9.72 1.59 14.29
N GLU A 133 -9.99 2.05 15.52
CA GLU A 133 -10.47 3.41 15.81
C GLU A 133 -11.71 3.75 14.97
N PHE A 134 -12.63 2.79 14.86
CA PHE A 134 -13.77 2.89 13.96
C PHE A 134 -15.04 2.34 14.63
N PRO A 135 -15.93 3.19 15.16
CA PRO A 135 -17.20 2.75 15.76
C PRO A 135 -18.32 2.54 14.73
N GLY A 136 -18.12 2.92 13.47
CA GLY A 136 -19.16 2.96 12.43
C GLY A 136 -19.44 1.63 11.73
N TRP A 137 -19.26 0.50 12.42
CA TRP A 137 -19.48 -0.84 11.83
C TRP A 137 -20.93 -1.01 11.39
N LEU A 138 -21.12 -1.58 10.20
CA LEU A 138 -22.41 -2.01 9.69
C LEU A 138 -22.69 -3.46 10.10
N ASP A 139 -23.98 -3.76 10.31
CA ASP A 139 -24.45 -5.11 10.66
C ASP A 139 -24.54 -6.05 9.43
N GLU A 140 -24.61 -7.35 9.73
CA GLU A 140 -24.35 -8.52 8.86
C GLU A 140 -25.46 -8.94 7.86
N ASP A 141 -26.38 -8.05 7.49
CA ASP A 141 -27.48 -8.33 6.54
C ASP A 141 -26.97 -8.65 5.11
N GLU A 142 -27.88 -8.94 4.17
CA GLU A 142 -27.64 -9.24 2.73
C GLU A 142 -26.65 -8.28 2.01
N LYS A 143 -26.34 -7.13 2.59
CA LYS A 143 -25.44 -6.12 2.03
C LYS A 143 -23.97 -6.56 1.98
N ILE A 144 -23.55 -7.48 2.84
CA ILE A 144 -22.13 -7.87 2.94
C ILE A 144 -21.62 -8.65 1.72
N ILE A 145 -22.50 -9.26 0.93
CA ILE A 145 -22.14 -10.21 -0.14
C ILE A 145 -21.54 -9.57 -1.40
N SER A 146 -21.34 -8.25 -1.42
CA SER A 146 -20.87 -7.52 -2.60
C SER A 146 -19.91 -6.40 -2.23
N ASN A 147 -19.07 -5.99 -3.18
CA ASN A 147 -18.13 -4.88 -3.01
C ASN A 147 -17.15 -5.07 -1.83
N ILE A 148 -16.73 -6.30 -1.53
CA ILE A 148 -15.78 -6.60 -0.45
C ILE A 148 -14.37 -6.72 -1.01
N PHE A 149 -13.46 -5.90 -0.52
CA PHE A 149 -12.05 -5.88 -0.88
C PHE A 149 -11.21 -6.87 -0.08
N LYS A 150 -11.55 -7.05 1.21
CA LYS A 150 -10.80 -7.90 2.14
C LYS A 150 -11.70 -8.40 3.27
N ILE A 151 -11.42 -9.60 3.76
CA ILE A 151 -12.02 -10.15 4.99
C ILE A 151 -10.89 -10.42 5.99
N GLU A 152 -11.04 -9.95 7.22
CA GLU A 152 -10.16 -10.31 8.34
C GLU A 152 -10.93 -11.19 9.33
N ILE A 153 -10.44 -12.39 9.59
CA ILE A 153 -11.05 -13.35 10.50
C ILE A 153 -10.18 -13.44 11.75
N TYR A 154 -10.82 -13.39 12.92
CA TYR A 154 -10.18 -13.45 14.24
C TYR A 154 -10.62 -14.73 14.95
N PRO A 155 -10.07 -15.90 14.55
CA PRO A 155 -10.54 -17.18 15.06
C PRO A 155 -10.01 -17.46 16.47
N ASN A 156 -10.78 -18.18 17.27
CA ASN A 156 -10.23 -18.86 18.43
C ASN A 156 -9.14 -19.87 17.97
N PRO A 157 -8.06 -20.07 18.76
CA PRO A 157 -6.96 -20.96 18.38
C PRO A 157 -7.40 -22.39 17.99
N GLU A 158 -8.46 -22.91 18.61
CA GLU A 158 -9.00 -24.25 18.37
C GLU A 158 -9.77 -24.41 17.04
N ASN A 159 -10.21 -23.30 16.44
CA ASN A 159 -10.96 -23.30 15.18
C ASN A 159 -10.12 -22.86 13.98
N LYS A 160 -8.98 -22.20 14.23
CA LYS A 160 -8.10 -21.65 13.20
C LYS A 160 -7.76 -22.65 12.09
N GLU A 161 -7.24 -23.83 12.43
CA GLU A 161 -6.85 -24.85 11.43
C GLU A 161 -8.05 -25.41 10.66
N LYS A 162 -9.21 -25.52 11.32
CA LYS A 162 -10.46 -25.99 10.69
C LYS A 162 -11.00 -24.97 9.69
N ILE A 163 -10.95 -23.69 10.05
CA ILE A 163 -11.37 -22.59 9.16
C ILE A 163 -10.45 -22.50 7.95
N VAL A 164 -9.13 -22.60 8.15
CA VAL A 164 -8.17 -22.66 7.03
C VAL A 164 -8.48 -23.84 6.09
N ALA A 165 -8.74 -25.03 6.65
CA ALA A 165 -9.11 -26.19 5.85
C ALA A 165 -10.43 -25.98 5.09
N ASP A 166 -11.46 -25.45 5.74
CA ASP A 166 -12.76 -25.17 5.10
C ASP A 166 -12.63 -24.12 4.00
N ILE A 167 -11.83 -23.06 4.18
CA ILE A 167 -11.56 -22.04 3.15
C ILE A 167 -10.79 -22.66 1.98
N HIS A 168 -9.76 -23.47 2.22
CA HIS A 168 -9.02 -24.14 1.15
C HIS A 168 -9.85 -25.16 0.36
N ASN A 169 -10.90 -25.72 0.98
CA ASN A 169 -11.84 -26.62 0.32
C ASN A 169 -12.88 -25.90 -0.54
N LEU A 170 -12.98 -24.56 -0.43
CA LEU A 170 -13.79 -23.79 -1.36
C LEU A 170 -13.19 -23.94 -2.76
N SER A 171 -13.99 -24.39 -3.73
CA SER A 171 -13.57 -24.54 -5.13
C SER A 171 -13.43 -23.19 -5.86
N ILE A 172 -13.06 -22.14 -5.13
CA ILE A 172 -13.05 -20.76 -5.61
C ILE A 172 -11.71 -20.12 -5.22
N GLN A 173 -11.20 -19.25 -6.08
CA GLN A 173 -9.88 -18.65 -5.92
C GLN A 173 -9.95 -17.44 -5.00
N ALA A 174 -9.22 -17.50 -3.88
CA ALA A 174 -8.90 -16.37 -3.02
C ALA A 174 -7.52 -16.61 -2.38
N ASP A 175 -6.80 -15.54 -2.07
CA ASP A 175 -5.52 -15.62 -1.36
C ASP A 175 -5.76 -15.48 0.14
N LEU A 176 -5.34 -16.49 0.90
CA LEU A 176 -5.45 -16.55 2.37
C LEU A 176 -4.08 -16.37 3.01
N ALA A 177 -3.91 -15.29 3.76
CA ALA A 177 -2.75 -15.06 4.61
C ALA A 177 -3.08 -15.39 6.07
N VAL A 178 -2.43 -16.41 6.62
CA VAL A 178 -2.63 -16.84 8.02
C VAL A 178 -1.55 -16.19 8.90
N MET A 179 -1.98 -15.29 9.79
CA MET A 179 -1.11 -14.58 10.74
C MET A 179 -1.29 -15.16 12.15
N GLY A 180 -0.58 -14.63 13.15
CA GLY A 180 -0.62 -15.16 14.52
C GLY A 180 -2.04 -15.21 15.09
N MET A 181 -2.68 -14.04 15.21
CA MET A 181 -4.00 -13.90 15.85
C MET A 181 -5.17 -13.77 14.87
N HIS A 182 -4.90 -13.55 13.59
CA HIS A 182 -5.93 -13.32 12.59
C HIS A 182 -5.54 -13.92 11.23
N MET A 183 -6.50 -13.93 10.31
CA MET A 183 -6.34 -14.39 8.94
C MET A 183 -6.88 -13.32 8.01
N GLU A 184 -6.22 -13.09 6.88
CA GLU A 184 -6.64 -12.10 5.89
C GLU A 184 -6.94 -12.79 4.57
N LEU A 185 -8.11 -12.50 4.00
CA LEU A 185 -8.54 -13.02 2.71
C LEU A 185 -8.68 -11.87 1.71
N THR A 186 -8.01 -11.98 0.57
CA THR A 186 -8.08 -11.02 -0.55
C THR A 186 -8.33 -11.75 -1.86
N ALA A 187 -8.69 -11.00 -2.91
CA ALA A 187 -8.80 -11.57 -4.25
C ALA A 187 -7.43 -12.14 -4.72
N PRO A 188 -7.43 -13.14 -5.62
CA PRO A 188 -6.20 -13.79 -6.09
C PRO A 188 -5.19 -12.81 -6.69
N GLY A 189 -3.92 -12.92 -6.29
CA GLY A 189 -2.83 -12.10 -6.80
C GLY A 189 -2.77 -10.69 -6.23
N VAL A 190 -3.69 -10.32 -5.32
CA VAL A 190 -3.70 -9.01 -4.67
C VAL A 190 -2.72 -8.98 -3.50
N ASN A 191 -1.80 -8.02 -3.54
CA ASN A 191 -0.87 -7.72 -2.46
C ASN A 191 -0.31 -6.29 -2.60
N LYS A 192 0.39 -5.81 -1.57
CA LYS A 192 1.01 -4.48 -1.55
C LYS A 192 1.95 -4.25 -2.75
N GLY A 193 2.63 -5.30 -3.23
CA GLY A 193 3.52 -5.24 -4.39
C GLY A 193 2.77 -5.09 -5.72
N THR A 194 1.73 -5.89 -5.96
CA THR A 194 0.93 -5.79 -7.19
C THR A 194 0.16 -4.47 -7.26
N GLY A 195 -0.35 -3.97 -6.12
CA GLY A 195 -0.92 -2.63 -6.02
C GLY A 195 0.09 -1.51 -6.34
N ALA A 196 1.31 -1.60 -5.81
CA ALA A 196 2.36 -0.62 -6.07
C ALA A 196 2.78 -0.61 -7.56
N LEU A 197 2.95 -1.80 -8.16
CA LEU A 197 3.27 -1.93 -9.59
C LEU A 197 2.15 -1.42 -10.49
N TRP A 198 0.89 -1.68 -10.13
CA TRP A 198 -0.25 -1.15 -10.85
C TRP A 198 -0.23 0.39 -10.83
N LEU A 199 0.02 1.00 -9.67
CA LEU A 199 0.07 2.46 -9.55
C LEU A 199 1.26 3.06 -10.29
N CYS A 200 2.43 2.41 -10.26
CA CYS A 200 3.57 2.82 -11.10
C CYS A 200 3.18 2.85 -12.58
N ASN A 201 2.53 1.81 -13.08
CA ASN A 201 2.08 1.76 -14.48
C ASN A 201 1.04 2.86 -14.78
N HIS A 202 0.04 3.03 -13.91
CA HIS A 202 -0.98 4.08 -14.05
C HIS A 202 -0.37 5.49 -14.10
N LEU A 203 0.70 5.70 -13.32
CA LEU A 203 1.41 6.97 -13.25
C LEU A 203 2.56 7.06 -14.23
N ASP A 204 2.73 6.17 -15.20
CA ASP A 204 3.88 6.17 -16.13
C ASP A 204 5.22 6.35 -15.39
N ALA A 205 5.42 5.55 -14.34
CA ALA A 205 6.61 5.56 -13.48
C ALA A 205 7.35 4.22 -13.57
N ASP A 206 8.67 4.28 -13.67
CA ASP A 206 9.51 3.09 -13.63
C ASP A 206 9.71 2.66 -12.16
N PRO A 207 9.25 1.46 -11.75
CA PRO A 207 9.39 0.98 -10.38
C PRO A 207 10.84 0.87 -9.92
N ASN A 208 11.81 0.77 -10.83
CA ASN A 208 13.23 0.75 -10.49
C ASN A 208 13.73 2.06 -9.88
N TYR A 209 13.03 3.18 -10.14
CA TYR A 209 13.33 4.49 -9.58
C TYR A 209 12.37 4.89 -8.45
N CYS A 210 11.51 3.98 -7.99
CA CYS A 210 10.62 4.20 -6.87
C CYS A 210 11.21 3.62 -5.59
N MET A 211 10.72 4.09 -4.44
CA MET A 211 11.08 3.60 -3.12
C MET A 211 9.93 2.84 -2.48
N SER A 212 10.24 1.74 -1.80
CA SER A 212 9.33 1.04 -0.90
C SER A 212 9.97 0.88 0.47
N ILE A 213 9.16 0.92 1.51
CA ILE A 213 9.63 0.75 2.88
C ILE A 213 8.54 0.15 3.75
N GLY A 214 8.91 -0.84 4.55
CA GLY A 214 7.99 -1.54 5.45
C GLY A 214 8.73 -2.36 6.49
N ASP A 215 7.97 -3.00 7.39
CA ASP A 215 8.55 -3.74 8.50
C ASP A 215 8.02 -5.16 8.69
N SER A 216 6.99 -5.57 7.94
CA SER A 216 6.26 -6.79 8.22
C SER A 216 6.15 -7.72 7.00
N ASN A 217 5.61 -8.93 7.21
CA ASN A 217 5.59 -9.94 6.15
C ASN A 217 4.69 -9.57 4.95
N ASN A 218 3.67 -8.72 5.13
CA ASN A 218 2.83 -8.27 4.01
C ASN A 218 3.58 -7.27 3.09
N ASP A 219 4.69 -6.69 3.57
CA ASP A 219 5.53 -5.76 2.81
C ASP A 219 6.52 -6.47 1.88
N LEU A 220 6.79 -7.76 2.10
CA LEU A 220 7.74 -8.54 1.31
C LEU A 220 7.49 -8.44 -0.19
N THR A 221 6.22 -8.36 -0.60
CA THR A 221 5.84 -8.27 -2.01
C THR A 221 6.25 -6.92 -2.63
N MET A 222 6.02 -5.79 -1.95
CA MET A 222 6.46 -4.49 -2.45
C MET A 222 7.97 -4.30 -2.35
N LEU A 223 8.61 -4.82 -1.29
CA LEU A 223 10.07 -4.74 -1.10
C LEU A 223 10.83 -5.51 -2.19
N LYS A 224 10.23 -6.57 -2.76
CA LYS A 224 10.77 -7.29 -3.93
C LYS A 224 10.51 -6.55 -5.24
N ALA A 225 9.34 -5.92 -5.36
CA ALA A 225 8.87 -5.33 -6.62
C ALA A 225 9.50 -3.97 -6.93
N ILE A 226 9.84 -3.18 -5.92
CA ILE A 226 10.27 -1.79 -6.06
C ILE A 226 11.80 -1.65 -5.97
N GLY A 227 12.35 -0.74 -6.78
CA GLY A 227 13.78 -0.57 -7.01
C GLY A 227 14.60 -0.22 -5.77
N PHE A 228 14.14 0.74 -4.98
CA PHE A 228 14.78 1.16 -3.73
C PHE A 228 13.95 0.66 -2.53
N SER A 229 14.20 -0.58 -2.10
CA SER A 229 13.47 -1.18 -0.98
C SER A 229 14.25 -1.13 0.33
N TYR A 230 13.60 -0.63 1.39
CA TYR A 230 14.16 -0.47 2.72
C TYR A 230 13.38 -1.29 3.74
N ALA A 231 14.08 -2.03 4.60
CA ALA A 231 13.50 -2.63 5.81
C ALA A 231 13.83 -1.77 7.04
N MET A 232 12.85 -1.57 7.90
CA MET A 232 13.02 -0.90 9.19
C MET A 232 13.87 -1.75 10.17
N ASP A 233 14.46 -1.14 11.21
CA ASP A 233 15.23 -1.94 12.18
C ASP A 233 14.32 -2.83 13.06
N ASN A 234 13.08 -2.40 13.32
CA ASN A 234 12.08 -3.22 14.01
C ASN A 234 11.57 -4.42 13.20
N SER A 235 11.98 -4.57 11.94
CA SER A 235 11.53 -5.68 11.09
C SER A 235 12.13 -7.03 11.50
N PRO A 236 11.40 -8.15 11.32
CA PRO A 236 11.96 -9.47 11.50
C PRO A 236 13.03 -9.76 10.43
N LYS A 237 13.90 -10.73 10.71
CA LYS A 237 15.00 -11.10 9.82
C LYS A 237 14.54 -11.45 8.40
N SER A 238 13.39 -12.10 8.26
CA SER A 238 12.79 -12.46 6.97
C SER A 238 12.49 -11.26 6.08
N VAL A 239 12.08 -10.13 6.66
CA VAL A 239 11.80 -8.89 5.94
C VAL A 239 13.11 -8.19 5.57
N LYS A 240 14.03 -8.15 6.54
CA LYS A 240 15.38 -7.61 6.34
C LYS A 240 16.09 -8.26 5.15
N GLU A 241 16.11 -9.59 5.07
CA GLU A 241 16.77 -10.36 4.00
C GLU A 241 16.23 -10.08 2.59
N VAL A 242 15.03 -9.51 2.46
CA VAL A 242 14.37 -9.22 1.18
C VAL A 242 14.62 -7.79 0.70
N ALA A 243 14.74 -6.83 1.61
CA ALA A 243 15.01 -5.45 1.25
C ALA A 243 16.46 -5.27 0.76
N LYS A 244 16.67 -4.30 -0.14
CA LYS A 244 18.01 -3.96 -0.64
C LYS A 244 18.81 -3.13 0.35
N TYR A 245 18.12 -2.38 1.19
CA TYR A 245 18.69 -1.46 2.16
C TYR A 245 18.01 -1.62 3.53
N TYR A 246 18.68 -1.10 4.55
CA TYR A 246 18.22 -1.11 5.93
C TYR A 246 18.22 0.31 6.47
N THR A 247 17.29 0.61 7.36
CA THR A 247 17.22 1.88 8.06
C THR A 247 16.95 1.69 9.54
N SER A 248 17.01 2.77 10.32
CA SER A 248 16.79 2.76 11.77
C SER A 248 15.36 2.36 12.16
N ASP A 249 15.14 2.21 13.46
CA ASP A 249 13.83 1.90 14.04
C ASP A 249 12.79 3.00 13.74
N VAL A 250 11.50 2.63 13.75
CA VAL A 250 10.37 3.56 13.59
C VAL A 250 10.42 4.75 14.54
N MET A 251 10.86 4.54 15.79
CA MET A 251 11.00 5.62 16.77
C MET A 251 12.32 6.39 16.66
N GLN A 252 13.22 5.98 15.78
CA GLN A 252 14.53 6.59 15.55
C GLN A 252 14.63 7.32 14.20
N ASN A 253 13.49 7.71 13.62
CA ASN A 253 13.44 8.37 12.32
C ASN A 253 13.92 7.50 11.14
N GLY A 254 13.75 6.17 11.22
CA GLY A 254 14.16 5.25 10.17
C GLY A 254 13.60 5.59 8.78
N LEU A 255 12.30 5.91 8.69
CA LEU A 255 11.70 6.32 7.42
C LEU A 255 12.32 7.63 6.88
N GLY A 256 12.60 8.60 7.75
CA GLY A 256 13.27 9.85 7.35
C GLY A 256 14.68 9.62 6.81
N GLU A 257 15.48 8.78 7.47
CA GLU A 257 16.82 8.41 7.01
C GLU A 257 16.79 7.71 5.64
N ALA A 258 15.85 6.78 5.45
CA ALA A 258 15.66 6.08 4.19
C ALA A 258 15.26 7.03 3.05
N ILE A 259 14.38 8.00 3.33
CA ILE A 259 13.99 9.05 2.36
C ILE A 259 15.22 9.84 1.91
N GLN A 260 16.10 10.25 2.83
CA GLN A 260 17.29 11.03 2.51
C GLN A 260 18.30 10.22 1.67
N ASP A 261 18.53 8.96 2.03
CA ASP A 261 19.38 8.05 1.24
C ASP A 261 18.82 7.82 -0.17
N TYR A 262 17.50 7.60 -0.29
CA TYR A 262 16.83 7.45 -1.58
C TYR A 262 16.94 8.70 -2.47
N ILE A 263 16.70 9.89 -1.89
CA ILE A 263 16.87 11.18 -2.59
C ILE A 263 18.30 11.32 -3.09
N PHE A 264 19.29 11.00 -2.24
CA PHE A 264 20.70 11.08 -2.60
C PHE A 264 21.05 10.15 -3.77
N ARG A 265 20.61 8.89 -3.73
CA ARG A 265 20.92 7.89 -4.77
C ARG A 265 20.28 8.22 -6.12
N THR A 266 19.04 8.68 -6.11
CA THR A 266 18.31 9.00 -7.35
C THR A 266 18.69 10.34 -7.97
N LYS A 267 19.37 11.22 -7.21
CA LYS A 267 19.77 12.56 -7.68
C LYS A 267 20.58 12.53 -8.96
N PHE A 268 21.55 11.63 -9.05
CA PHE A 268 22.43 11.55 -10.24
C PHE A 268 21.69 11.05 -11.47
N ASP A 269 20.80 10.07 -11.33
CA ASP A 269 20.00 9.54 -12.44
C ASP A 269 19.07 10.61 -13.01
N ILE A 270 18.43 11.40 -12.13
CA ILE A 270 17.57 12.52 -12.54
C ILE A 270 18.37 13.60 -13.27
N LEU A 271 19.53 13.99 -12.74
CA LEU A 271 20.40 14.98 -13.38
C LEU A 271 20.92 14.49 -14.75
N ARG A 272 21.28 13.21 -14.84
CA ARG A 272 21.72 12.58 -16.09
C ARG A 272 20.61 12.62 -17.13
N GLN A 273 19.42 12.17 -16.78
CA GLN A 273 18.28 12.19 -17.70
C GLN A 273 17.93 13.61 -18.15
N ALA A 274 17.96 14.59 -17.25
CA ALA A 274 17.69 15.99 -17.60
C ALA A 274 18.70 16.54 -18.62
N ASN A 275 19.98 16.16 -18.49
CA ASN A 275 21.02 16.53 -19.45
C ASN A 275 20.83 15.83 -20.80
N GLU A 276 20.50 14.54 -20.81
CA GLU A 276 20.20 13.77 -22.02
C GLU A 276 19.00 14.38 -22.78
N ASP A 277 17.91 14.70 -22.07
CA ASP A 277 16.73 15.36 -22.63
C ASP A 277 17.05 16.74 -23.24
N LYS A 278 17.94 17.51 -22.57
CA LYS A 278 18.38 18.82 -23.07
C LYS A 278 19.18 18.69 -24.35
N LEU A 279 20.09 17.72 -24.41
CA LEU A 279 20.92 17.45 -25.58
C LEU A 279 20.05 17.00 -26.77
N GLU A 280 19.05 16.15 -26.52
CA GLU A 280 18.14 15.69 -27.58
C GLU A 280 17.28 16.83 -28.13
N LYS A 281 16.74 17.69 -27.27
CA LYS A 281 16.02 18.90 -27.72
C LYS A 281 16.90 19.83 -28.55
N GLN A 282 18.17 19.95 -28.20
CA GLN A 282 19.13 20.74 -28.98
C GLN A 282 19.35 20.14 -30.38
N LYS A 283 19.57 18.83 -30.48
CA LYS A 283 19.72 18.13 -31.77
C LYS A 283 18.49 18.31 -32.66
N ILE A 284 17.28 18.15 -32.11
CA ILE A 284 16.03 18.35 -32.86
C ILE A 284 15.93 19.79 -33.38
N LYS A 285 16.27 20.78 -32.56
CA LYS A 285 16.27 22.20 -32.96
C LYS A 285 17.29 22.47 -34.07
N GLU A 286 18.49 21.93 -33.96
CA GLU A 286 19.54 22.07 -34.98
C GLU A 286 19.15 21.41 -36.30
N ALA A 287 18.60 20.19 -36.27
CA ALA A 287 18.09 19.51 -37.46
C ALA A 287 16.97 20.31 -38.14
N LYS A 288 16.02 20.85 -37.36
CA LYS A 288 14.94 21.71 -37.87
C LYS A 288 15.49 22.98 -38.52
N ASN A 289 16.49 23.62 -37.91
CA ASN A 289 17.13 24.81 -38.48
C ASN A 289 17.90 24.49 -39.77
N ALA A 290 18.62 23.37 -39.82
CA ALA A 290 19.33 22.91 -41.00
C ALA A 290 18.37 22.67 -42.17
N PHE A 291 17.23 22.02 -41.91
CA PHE A 291 16.17 21.81 -42.90
C PHE A 291 15.66 23.14 -43.51
N TYR A 292 15.36 24.14 -42.68
CA TYR A 292 14.90 25.44 -43.18
C TYR A 292 15.98 26.21 -43.95
N ARG A 293 17.25 26.10 -43.54
CA ARG A 293 18.37 26.71 -44.28
C ARG A 293 18.52 26.10 -45.67
N ALA A 294 18.43 24.76 -45.79
CA ALA A 294 18.49 24.08 -47.08
C ALA A 294 17.34 24.54 -48.00
N LYS A 295 16.10 24.56 -47.50
CA LYS A 295 14.93 25.05 -48.27
C LYS A 295 15.03 26.51 -48.71
N ALA A 296 15.74 27.35 -47.97
CA ALA A 296 15.94 28.74 -48.34
C ALA A 296 16.99 28.93 -49.46
N GLN A 297 17.90 27.97 -49.63
CA GLN A 297 18.93 27.99 -50.68
C GLN A 297 18.43 27.41 -52.01
N GLU A 298 17.31 26.68 -52.00
CA GLU A 298 16.64 26.13 -53.20
C GLU A 298 15.69 27.12 -53.89
N LYS A 299 15.55 28.35 -53.36
CA LYS A 299 14.75 29.44 -53.93
C LYS A 299 15.64 30.54 -54.50
#